data_AF-A0A8S4AMD4-F1
#
_entry.id   AF-A0A8S4AMD4-F1
#
_cell.length_a   1.000
_cell.length_b   1.000
_cell.length_c   1.000
_cell.angle_alpha   90.00
_cell.angle_beta   90.00
_cell.angle_gamma   90.00
#
_symmetry.space_group_name_H-M   'P 1'
#
loop_
_entity.id
_entity.type
_entity.pdbx_description
1 polymer ?
#
loop_
_entity_poly.entity_id
_entity_poly.type
_entity_poly.pdbx_seq_one_letter_code
_entity_poly.pdbx_strand_id
1 'polypeptide(L)'
;MVTSGPAGGGLSAQECSYVAVGGTLSGGSVSGDWEETLKLGRGGGAAPPARPDLPAARGRGTRGGPTERRAPGRFPNPNPKKMAPSTSPHVPTALLVALFLSTVHSQYEKYSFRSFPRHELMPLESAYKYALDQYTGEKWPETVEYIEVSLRLYRLLRDSEAFCNLNCSSVRLDDEQKFADFPELRAFGNVMKRAQCLKRCKQGLPAFRQTLPSRDTLEEFERREPYRYLQYAYFKSNNLAKAVSAAHTFLLKHPDDEMMQKNMAYYKSLPGAEEHLKDLETKSYEMLFVRSVRAYNGDNFRTSVSDMELALRDFFKVYDECLAASEGPRDVKDFKDFYPSIADHYIEVLERKVRCEEELTPVVGGFVVEKFVATMYHYLQFAYYKLKDLKNAVPCAASYVLFDPADEVMNNNVAYYKYHKTQWDLTEEDFLPRSEAVRYYNQTTLQLQMLEFSKRRLASDDEGEVVEFIDEFLDEDD
;
A
#
# COMPACT_ATOMS: atom_id res chain seq x y z
N MET A 1 8.28 10.79 -29.16
CA MET A 1 8.27 11.95 -28.22
C MET A 1 7.53 11.53 -26.96
N VAL A 2 7.99 11.92 -25.76
CA VAL A 2 7.23 11.70 -24.52
C VAL A 2 6.29 12.90 -24.32
N THR A 3 4.98 12.68 -24.45
CA THR A 3 3.98 13.71 -24.14
C THR A 3 3.86 13.87 -22.63
N SER A 4 4.24 15.03 -22.11
CA SER A 4 4.00 15.39 -20.71
C SER A 4 2.50 15.39 -20.41
N GLY A 5 2.05 14.50 -19.53
CA GLY A 5 0.74 14.62 -18.90
C GLY A 5 0.65 15.89 -18.04
N PRO A 6 -0.57 16.30 -17.62
CA PRO A 6 -0.74 17.46 -16.75
C PRO A 6 -0.02 17.24 -15.42
N ALA A 7 0.40 18.34 -14.79
CA ALA A 7 1.05 18.32 -13.48
C ALA A 7 0.03 17.99 -12.37
N GLY A 8 -0.26 16.70 -12.20
CA GLY A 8 -0.94 16.19 -11.01
C GLY A 8 -0.04 16.40 -9.80
N GLY A 9 -0.39 17.34 -8.93
CA GLY A 9 0.36 17.61 -7.70
C GLY A 9 0.33 16.38 -6.79
N GLY A 10 1.50 15.86 -6.46
CA GLY A 10 1.65 14.87 -5.41
C GLY A 10 1.72 15.52 -4.02
N LEU A 11 1.73 14.67 -2.99
CA LEU A 11 1.99 15.06 -1.61
C LEU A 11 3.41 14.68 -1.22
N SER A 12 4.22 15.66 -0.81
CA SER A 12 5.39 15.39 0.01
C SER A 12 4.99 14.73 1.33
N ALA A 13 5.98 14.20 2.07
CA ALA A 13 5.74 13.67 3.41
C ALA A 13 5.09 14.72 4.36
N GLN A 14 5.44 16.01 4.23
CA GLN A 14 4.85 17.08 5.06
C GLN A 14 3.38 17.36 4.67
N GLU A 15 3.05 17.36 3.38
CA GLU A 15 1.67 17.58 2.91
C GLU A 15 0.76 16.37 3.22
N CYS A 16 1.31 15.15 3.17
CA CYS A 16 0.62 13.95 3.68
C CYS A 16 0.16 14.12 5.14
N SER A 17 1.00 14.71 5.99
CA SER A 17 0.66 14.98 7.39
C SER A 17 -0.51 15.95 7.50
N TYR A 18 -0.47 17.08 6.78
CA TYR A 18 -1.51 18.10 6.79
C TYR A 18 -2.86 17.57 6.29
N VAL A 19 -2.86 16.81 5.18
CA VAL A 19 -4.09 16.23 4.61
C VAL A 19 -4.65 15.10 5.49
N ALA A 20 -3.79 14.25 6.08
CA ALA A 20 -4.24 13.14 6.92
C ALA A 20 -4.99 13.61 8.18
N VAL A 21 -4.65 14.77 8.74
CA VAL A 21 -5.36 15.38 9.89
C VAL A 21 -6.61 16.20 9.49
N GLY A 22 -6.95 16.26 8.20
CA GLY A 22 -8.15 16.93 7.70
C GLY A 22 -7.93 18.35 7.15
N GLY A 23 -6.69 18.77 6.94
CA GLY A 23 -6.37 20.03 6.26
C GLY A 23 -6.63 19.97 4.75
N THR A 24 -7.23 21.01 4.19
CA THR A 24 -7.40 21.17 2.75
C THR A 24 -6.24 21.97 2.15
N LEU A 25 -5.54 21.40 1.17
CA LEU A 25 -4.49 22.13 0.43
C LEU A 25 -5.11 23.13 -0.54
N SER A 26 -5.00 24.42 -0.22
CA SER A 26 -5.15 25.51 -1.20
C SER A 26 -3.78 25.78 -1.83
N GLY A 27 -3.69 25.70 -3.17
CA GLY A 27 -2.42 25.70 -3.92
C GLY A 27 -1.40 26.75 -3.46
N GLY A 28 -0.37 26.28 -2.74
CA GLY A 28 0.71 27.06 -2.14
C GLY A 28 1.61 26.12 -1.35
N SER A 29 2.93 26.30 -1.47
CA SER A 29 3.93 25.34 -0.97
C SER A 29 3.95 25.28 0.57
N VAL A 30 3.74 24.08 1.14
CA VAL A 30 3.87 23.83 2.59
C VAL A 30 5.35 23.67 2.96
N SER A 31 6.13 24.73 2.80
CA SER A 31 7.56 24.78 3.11
C SER A 31 7.80 25.42 4.48
N GLY A 32 7.79 24.63 5.55
CA GLY A 32 8.10 25.11 6.90
C GLY A 32 7.76 24.13 8.01
N ASP A 33 8.79 23.47 8.57
CA ASP A 33 9.01 23.30 10.03
C ASP A 33 10.14 22.29 10.31
N TRP A 34 11.36 22.61 9.84
CA TRP A 34 12.57 21.83 10.15
C TRP A 34 13.77 22.68 10.59
N GLU A 35 13.86 23.95 10.20
CA GLU A 35 15.03 24.80 10.49
C GLU A 35 15.27 25.10 11.99
N GLU A 36 14.24 25.18 12.83
CA GLU A 36 14.43 25.59 14.24
C GLU A 36 15.18 24.55 15.07
N THR A 37 14.98 23.25 14.80
CA THR A 37 15.54 22.17 15.64
C THR A 37 17.07 22.07 15.58
N LEU A 38 17.72 22.69 14.58
CA LEU A 38 19.18 22.66 14.41
C LEU A 38 19.89 23.97 14.82
N LYS A 39 19.17 25.07 15.05
CA LYS A 39 19.79 26.38 15.37
C LYS A 39 20.26 26.53 16.82
N LEU A 40 19.87 25.61 17.72
CA LEU A 40 20.37 25.55 19.10
C LEU A 40 21.80 24.97 19.24
N GLY A 41 22.43 24.52 18.15
CA GLY A 41 23.75 23.89 18.15
C GLY A 41 24.97 24.81 18.31
N ARG A 42 24.81 26.11 18.61
CA ARG A 42 25.94 27.06 18.77
C ARG A 42 25.76 28.00 19.98
N GLY A 43 26.23 27.56 21.16
CA GLY A 43 26.24 28.44 22.34
C GLY A 43 26.97 27.87 23.57
N GLY A 44 28.25 28.22 23.72
CA GLY A 44 28.96 28.23 25.02
C GLY A 44 29.33 26.88 25.65
N GLY A 45 30.61 26.53 25.63
CA GLY A 45 31.17 25.52 26.53
C GLY A 45 31.61 26.14 27.86
N ALA A 46 31.20 25.56 28.99
CA ALA A 46 31.73 25.84 30.33
C ALA A 46 31.57 24.61 31.25
N ALA A 47 32.49 24.42 32.19
CA ALA A 47 32.48 23.30 33.14
C ALA A 47 31.52 23.56 34.33
N PRO A 48 31.02 22.51 35.01
CA PRO A 48 30.02 22.65 36.07
C PRO A 48 30.63 23.00 37.45
N PRO A 49 29.99 23.89 38.23
CA PRO A 49 30.20 24.01 39.68
C PRO A 49 29.20 23.17 40.50
N ALA A 50 29.49 23.00 41.79
CA ALA A 50 28.83 22.05 42.68
C ALA A 50 27.49 22.53 43.29
N ARG A 51 26.82 21.61 44.01
CA ARG A 51 25.70 21.88 44.92
C ARG A 51 26.08 22.90 46.02
N PRO A 52 25.08 23.59 46.59
CA PRO A 52 25.02 23.80 48.03
C PRO A 52 23.72 23.28 48.67
N ASP A 53 23.78 22.91 49.94
CA ASP A 53 22.63 22.49 50.76
C ASP A 53 21.83 23.67 51.33
N LEU A 54 20.55 23.46 51.68
CA LEU A 54 19.79 24.31 52.60
C LEU A 54 18.93 23.46 53.58
N PRO A 55 18.69 23.94 54.83
CA PRO A 55 18.30 23.08 55.96
C PRO A 55 16.79 23.04 56.27
N ALA A 56 16.41 22.24 57.27
CA ALA A 56 15.03 22.07 57.73
C ALA A 56 14.74 22.60 59.16
N ALA A 57 13.61 23.29 59.33
CA ALA A 57 12.89 23.51 60.60
C ALA A 57 11.38 23.70 60.27
N ARG A 58 10.37 23.10 60.91
CA ARG A 58 9.97 22.84 62.33
C ARG A 58 9.25 24.00 63.05
N GLY A 59 7.91 23.90 63.11
CA GLY A 59 6.96 24.59 64.02
C GLY A 59 5.52 24.31 63.53
N ARG A 60 4.62 23.60 64.25
CA ARG A 60 3.85 23.97 65.46
C ARG A 60 3.12 25.33 65.32
N GLY A 61 1.79 25.46 65.46
CA GLY A 61 0.71 24.45 65.61
C GLY A 61 -0.51 24.98 66.40
N THR A 62 -1.62 24.20 66.45
CA THR A 62 -2.88 24.47 67.20
C THR A 62 -3.77 25.61 66.64
N ARG A 63 -5.10 25.72 66.87
CA ARG A 63 -6.11 24.93 67.64
C ARG A 63 -7.54 25.32 67.18
N GLY A 64 -8.55 24.46 67.38
CA GLY A 64 -9.96 24.88 67.55
C GLY A 64 -11.02 24.31 66.59
N GLY A 65 -12.03 23.62 67.15
CA GLY A 65 -13.42 23.54 66.64
C GLY A 65 -14.35 24.20 67.67
N PRO A 66 -15.60 23.73 67.94
CA PRO A 66 -16.38 22.64 67.31
C PRO A 66 -17.89 22.99 67.07
N THR A 67 -18.70 22.03 66.58
CA THR A 67 -20.05 21.57 67.06
C THR A 67 -20.60 20.51 66.06
N GLU A 68 -21.07 19.30 66.44
CA GLU A 68 -22.36 18.94 67.07
C GLU A 68 -23.61 19.33 66.22
N ARG A 69 -24.64 18.50 65.94
CA ARG A 69 -25.18 17.22 66.48
C ARG A 69 -25.67 16.27 65.31
N ARG A 70 -26.41 15.14 65.42
CA ARG A 70 -27.12 14.37 66.48
C ARG A 70 -27.37 12.89 66.03
N ALA A 71 -27.98 12.06 66.87
CA ALA A 71 -28.51 10.68 66.65
C ALA A 71 -29.75 10.46 67.59
N PRO A 72 -30.33 9.24 67.91
CA PRO A 72 -30.03 7.83 67.53
C PRO A 72 -31.24 6.85 67.33
N GLY A 73 -30.99 5.55 67.06
CA GLY A 73 -31.90 4.40 67.38
C GLY A 73 -32.13 3.38 66.23
N ARG A 74 -32.30 2.05 66.45
CA ARG A 74 -32.34 1.20 67.68
C ARG A 74 -31.81 -0.25 67.40
N PHE A 75 -31.58 -1.02 68.48
CA PHE A 75 -31.03 -2.41 68.57
C PHE A 75 -32.14 -3.51 68.60
N PRO A 76 -31.90 -4.85 68.83
CA PRO A 76 -30.66 -5.67 68.96
C PRO A 76 -30.62 -7.07 68.22
N ASN A 77 -29.42 -7.72 68.23
CA ASN A 77 -29.02 -9.17 68.34
C ASN A 77 -30.05 -10.36 68.28
N PRO A 78 -29.64 -11.64 67.99
CA PRO A 78 -28.27 -12.21 68.14
C PRO A 78 -27.70 -13.19 67.06
N ASN A 79 -26.41 -13.49 67.26
CA ASN A 79 -25.53 -14.54 66.69
C ASN A 79 -26.01 -16.02 66.87
N PRO A 80 -25.30 -17.06 66.35
CA PRO A 80 -24.25 -17.11 65.30
C PRO A 80 -24.37 -18.27 64.27
N LYS A 81 -23.58 -18.24 63.18
CA LYS A 81 -22.94 -19.44 62.59
C LYS A 81 -21.75 -19.06 61.67
N LYS A 82 -20.80 -20.00 61.51
CA LYS A 82 -19.49 -19.79 60.87
C LYS A 82 -19.54 -19.99 59.35
N MET A 83 -18.81 -19.19 58.58
CA MET A 83 -18.08 -19.63 57.38
C MET A 83 -16.94 -18.67 57.01
N ALA A 84 -16.06 -19.09 56.10
CA ALA A 84 -14.73 -18.50 55.83
C ALA A 84 -14.79 -17.38 54.74
N PRO A 85 -13.68 -16.67 54.43
CA PRO A 85 -13.76 -15.37 53.75
C PRO A 85 -14.08 -15.46 52.26
N SER A 86 -14.71 -14.40 51.74
CA SER A 86 -14.97 -14.20 50.32
C SER A 86 -13.70 -13.78 49.58
N THR A 87 -13.32 -14.53 48.55
CA THR A 87 -12.40 -14.10 47.50
C THR A 87 -13.21 -13.70 46.26
N SER A 88 -13.06 -12.46 45.82
CA SER A 88 -13.72 -11.98 44.59
C SER A 88 -13.03 -12.58 43.34
N PRO A 89 -13.78 -13.10 42.35
CA PRO A 89 -13.17 -13.58 41.11
C PRO A 89 -12.75 -12.40 40.21
N HIS A 90 -11.47 -12.35 39.86
CA HIS A 90 -10.99 -11.45 38.81
C HIS A 90 -11.45 -11.96 37.44
N VAL A 91 -12.39 -11.25 36.80
CA VAL A 91 -12.70 -11.43 35.38
C VAL A 91 -11.62 -10.74 34.55
N PRO A 92 -10.96 -11.42 33.59
CA PRO A 92 -9.87 -10.81 32.83
C PRO A 92 -10.38 -9.77 31.83
N THR A 93 -9.84 -8.55 31.88
CA THR A 93 -10.13 -7.43 30.98
C THR A 93 -9.67 -7.64 29.52
N ALA A 94 -9.11 -8.81 29.19
CA ALA A 94 -8.62 -9.15 27.86
C ALA A 94 -9.70 -9.17 26.77
N LEU A 95 -10.98 -9.41 27.11
CA LEU A 95 -12.05 -9.58 26.12
C LEU A 95 -12.54 -8.27 25.48
N LEU A 96 -12.29 -7.11 26.09
CA LEU A 96 -12.80 -5.81 25.60
C LEU A 96 -11.88 -5.14 24.57
N VAL A 97 -10.62 -5.55 24.46
CA VAL A 97 -9.67 -5.02 23.45
C VAL A 97 -9.97 -5.57 22.05
N ALA A 98 -10.61 -6.74 21.96
CA ALA A 98 -10.96 -7.39 20.69
C ALA A 98 -12.06 -6.67 19.88
N LEU A 99 -12.79 -5.72 20.47
CA LEU A 99 -13.98 -5.09 19.86
C LEU A 99 -13.70 -3.79 19.08
N PHE A 100 -12.45 -3.30 19.07
CA PHE A 100 -12.06 -2.10 18.31
C PHE A 100 -11.11 -2.38 17.14
N LEU A 101 -10.85 -3.65 16.82
CA LEU A 101 -10.32 -4.05 15.51
C LEU A 101 -11.47 -4.18 14.50
N SER A 102 -12.11 -3.04 14.19
CA SER A 102 -12.95 -2.91 13.01
C SER A 102 -12.05 -2.94 11.77
N THR A 103 -11.66 -4.14 11.34
CA THR A 103 -11.04 -4.38 10.04
C THR A 103 -12.06 -3.97 8.97
N VAL A 104 -11.87 -2.76 8.43
CA VAL A 104 -12.64 -2.23 7.30
C VAL A 104 -12.18 -2.97 6.05
N HIS A 105 -12.75 -4.16 5.87
CA HIS A 105 -12.69 -4.91 4.63
C HIS A 105 -13.39 -4.07 3.53
N SER A 106 -12.86 -4.08 2.31
CA SER A 106 -13.57 -3.64 1.11
C SER A 106 -14.99 -4.24 1.07
N GLN A 107 -15.94 -3.52 0.47
CA GLN A 107 -17.31 -4.01 0.25
C GLN A 107 -17.37 -5.41 -0.38
N TYR A 108 -16.33 -5.80 -1.12
CA TYR A 108 -16.27 -7.04 -1.89
C TYR A 108 -15.33 -8.12 -1.32
N GLU A 109 -14.61 -7.84 -0.23
CA GLU A 109 -13.68 -8.79 0.44
C GLU A 109 -14.37 -10.01 1.09
N LYS A 110 -15.69 -10.13 0.99
CA LYS A 110 -16.47 -11.25 1.55
C LYS A 110 -16.39 -12.55 0.74
N TYR A 111 -15.51 -12.66 -0.26
CA TYR A 111 -15.17 -13.94 -0.89
C TYR A 111 -13.84 -14.48 -0.34
N SER A 112 -13.63 -15.79 -0.49
CA SER A 112 -12.30 -16.40 -0.31
C SER A 112 -11.97 -17.19 -1.57
N PHE A 113 -10.74 -17.05 -2.10
CA PHE A 113 -10.33 -17.73 -3.33
C PHE A 113 -10.41 -19.28 -3.22
N ARG A 114 -10.39 -19.81 -2.00
CA ARG A 114 -10.56 -21.24 -1.69
C ARG A 114 -12.02 -21.69 -1.56
N SER A 115 -12.96 -20.76 -1.42
CA SER A 115 -14.36 -21.03 -1.09
C SER A 115 -15.32 -20.02 -1.73
N PHE A 116 -15.10 -19.70 -3.01
CA PHE A 116 -15.97 -18.80 -3.78
C PHE A 116 -17.39 -19.37 -3.90
N PRO A 117 -18.46 -18.54 -3.85
CA PRO A 117 -19.83 -19.02 -3.96
C PRO A 117 -20.10 -19.73 -5.29
N ARG A 118 -20.47 -21.02 -5.26
CA ARG A 118 -20.66 -21.83 -6.48
C ARG A 118 -21.76 -21.33 -7.42
N HIS A 119 -22.71 -20.55 -6.93
CA HIS A 119 -23.80 -19.97 -7.74
C HIS A 119 -23.40 -18.66 -8.42
N GLU A 120 -22.35 -17.98 -7.94
CA GLU A 120 -21.78 -16.78 -8.58
C GLU A 120 -20.69 -17.12 -9.60
N LEU A 121 -20.21 -18.38 -9.61
CA LEU A 121 -19.05 -18.79 -10.42
C LEU A 121 -19.45 -18.98 -11.89
N MET A 122 -19.12 -17.99 -12.71
CA MET A 122 -19.32 -17.97 -14.17
C MET A 122 -18.17 -17.20 -14.86
N PRO A 123 -18.05 -17.19 -16.20
CA PRO A 123 -17.02 -16.40 -16.88
C PRO A 123 -17.21 -14.90 -16.64
N LEU A 124 -16.13 -14.20 -16.28
CA LEU A 124 -16.14 -12.76 -15.96
C LEU A 124 -16.77 -11.93 -17.08
N GLU A 125 -16.33 -12.16 -18.32
CA GLU A 125 -16.78 -11.40 -19.49
C GLU A 125 -18.28 -11.62 -19.79
N SER A 126 -18.79 -12.83 -19.55
CA SER A 126 -20.24 -13.12 -19.67
C SER A 126 -21.06 -12.40 -18.61
N ALA A 127 -20.59 -12.40 -17.36
CA ALA A 127 -21.26 -11.68 -16.27
C ALA A 127 -21.28 -10.17 -16.52
N TYR A 128 -20.15 -9.61 -16.97
CA TYR A 128 -19.99 -8.18 -17.19
C TYR A 128 -20.83 -7.69 -18.39
N LYS A 129 -20.76 -8.38 -19.54
CA LYS A 129 -21.57 -8.03 -20.72
C LYS A 129 -23.07 -8.09 -20.42
N TYR A 130 -23.54 -9.12 -19.71
CA TYR A 130 -24.94 -9.20 -19.27
C TYR A 130 -25.35 -8.03 -18.36
N ALA A 131 -24.44 -7.54 -17.51
CA ALA A 131 -24.70 -6.37 -16.66
C ALA A 131 -24.85 -5.07 -17.45
N LEU A 132 -24.04 -4.91 -18.50
CA LEU A 132 -24.12 -3.78 -19.44
C LEU A 132 -25.39 -3.85 -20.31
N ASP A 133 -25.77 -5.03 -20.79
CA ASP A 133 -27.06 -5.24 -21.48
C ASP A 133 -28.23 -4.79 -20.58
N GLN A 134 -28.22 -5.20 -19.30
CA GLN A 134 -29.22 -4.80 -18.32
C GLN A 134 -29.17 -3.28 -18.02
N TYR A 135 -27.99 -2.66 -18.05
CA TYR A 135 -27.82 -1.21 -17.87
C TYR A 135 -28.48 -0.44 -19.01
N THR A 136 -28.27 -0.87 -20.27
CA THR A 136 -28.95 -0.27 -21.44
C THR A 136 -30.46 -0.50 -21.43
N GLY A 137 -30.93 -1.58 -20.80
CA GLY A 137 -32.35 -1.87 -20.58
C GLY A 137 -32.98 -1.20 -19.35
N GLU A 138 -32.29 -0.27 -18.68
CA GLU A 138 -32.70 0.39 -17.42
C GLU A 138 -33.06 -0.57 -16.25
N LYS A 139 -32.47 -1.78 -16.21
CA LYS A 139 -32.71 -2.79 -15.16
C LYS A 139 -31.71 -2.66 -14.00
N TRP A 140 -31.87 -1.60 -13.22
CA TRP A 140 -30.91 -1.20 -12.19
C TRP A 140 -30.57 -2.27 -11.14
N PRO A 141 -31.51 -3.07 -10.61
CA PRO A 141 -31.19 -4.13 -9.65
C PRO A 141 -30.28 -5.22 -10.25
N GLU A 142 -30.61 -5.72 -11.44
CA GLU A 142 -29.88 -6.77 -12.15
C GLU A 142 -28.50 -6.27 -12.60
N THR A 143 -28.40 -5.01 -13.05
CA THR A 143 -27.13 -4.34 -13.32
C THR A 143 -26.25 -4.26 -12.09
N VAL A 144 -26.80 -3.86 -10.92
CA VAL A 144 -26.07 -3.83 -9.65
C VAL A 144 -25.55 -5.23 -9.31
N GLU A 145 -26.41 -6.25 -9.35
CA GLU A 145 -26.05 -7.63 -9.02
C GLU A 145 -24.91 -8.14 -9.88
N TYR A 146 -25.04 -8.03 -11.21
CA TYR A 146 -24.05 -8.59 -12.12
C TYR A 146 -22.74 -7.78 -12.16
N ILE A 147 -22.75 -6.46 -11.93
CA ILE A 147 -21.49 -5.72 -11.74
C ILE A 147 -20.84 -6.10 -10.40
N GLU A 148 -21.59 -6.19 -9.29
CA GLU A 148 -21.02 -6.64 -8.00
C GLU A 148 -20.43 -8.06 -8.10
N VAL A 149 -21.08 -8.98 -8.84
CA VAL A 149 -20.56 -10.33 -9.13
C VAL A 149 -19.31 -10.28 -10.01
N SER A 150 -19.31 -9.48 -11.08
CA SER A 150 -18.16 -9.33 -11.97
C SER A 150 -16.93 -8.78 -11.24
N LEU A 151 -17.13 -7.80 -10.35
CA LEU A 151 -16.09 -7.28 -9.45
C LEU A 151 -15.54 -8.34 -8.48
N ARG A 152 -16.33 -9.35 -8.08
CA ARG A 152 -15.83 -10.50 -7.30
C ARG A 152 -15.09 -11.53 -8.18
N LEU A 153 -15.58 -11.80 -9.39
CA LEU A 153 -14.95 -12.72 -10.35
C LEU A 153 -13.58 -12.21 -10.84
N TYR A 154 -13.44 -10.90 -11.08
CA TYR A 154 -12.16 -10.28 -11.47
C TYR A 154 -11.11 -10.45 -10.37
N ARG A 155 -11.45 -10.14 -9.11
CA ARG A 155 -10.51 -10.31 -7.98
C ARG A 155 -10.20 -11.79 -7.73
N LEU A 156 -11.18 -12.69 -7.81
CA LEU A 156 -10.96 -14.15 -7.77
C LEU A 156 -9.92 -14.61 -8.81
N LEU A 157 -9.96 -14.08 -10.03
CA LEU A 157 -8.97 -14.37 -11.07
C LEU A 157 -7.59 -13.83 -10.67
N ARG A 158 -7.48 -12.53 -10.34
CA ARG A 158 -6.22 -11.87 -9.97
C ARG A 158 -5.53 -12.54 -8.78
N ASP A 159 -6.27 -12.88 -7.72
CA ASP A 159 -5.78 -13.65 -6.56
C ASP A 159 -5.27 -15.03 -6.96
N SER A 160 -6.01 -15.73 -7.83
CA SER A 160 -5.64 -17.07 -8.29
C SER A 160 -4.37 -17.06 -9.14
N GLU A 161 -4.13 -15.96 -9.87
CA GLU A 161 -2.90 -15.73 -10.63
C GLU A 161 -1.73 -15.38 -9.73
N ALA A 162 -1.88 -14.40 -8.83
CA ALA A 162 -0.88 -14.05 -7.83
C ALA A 162 -0.47 -15.29 -7.02
N PHE A 163 -1.44 -16.05 -6.50
CA PHE A 163 -1.21 -17.27 -5.73
C PHE A 163 -0.37 -18.30 -6.51
N CYS A 164 -0.72 -18.59 -7.77
CA CYS A 164 0.05 -19.56 -8.56
C CYS A 164 1.43 -19.04 -8.98
N ASN A 165 1.53 -17.78 -9.41
CA ASN A 165 2.78 -17.20 -9.89
C ASN A 165 3.79 -16.99 -8.74
N LEU A 166 3.34 -16.62 -7.53
CA LEU A 166 4.19 -16.59 -6.32
C LEU A 166 4.68 -18.00 -5.94
N ASN A 167 3.78 -18.99 -5.80
CA ASN A 167 4.15 -20.34 -5.38
C ASN A 167 5.05 -21.08 -6.39
N CYS A 168 5.02 -20.70 -7.68
CA CYS A 168 5.89 -21.26 -8.71
C CYS A 168 7.13 -20.39 -9.03
N SER A 169 7.30 -19.22 -8.40
CA SER A 169 8.36 -18.25 -8.71
C SER A 169 9.79 -18.79 -8.51
N SER A 170 9.99 -19.60 -7.47
CA SER A 170 11.28 -20.21 -7.07
C SER A 170 11.55 -21.57 -7.71
N VAL A 171 10.62 -22.12 -8.49
CA VAL A 171 10.75 -23.45 -9.09
C VAL A 171 11.80 -23.45 -10.21
N ARG A 172 12.80 -24.34 -10.10
CA ARG A 172 13.91 -24.53 -11.05
C ARG A 172 14.06 -26.00 -11.43
N LEU A 173 14.88 -26.30 -12.44
CA LEU A 173 15.32 -27.66 -12.75
C LEU A 173 16.00 -28.29 -11.52
N ASP A 174 15.88 -29.61 -11.36
CA ASP A 174 16.40 -30.32 -10.18
C ASP A 174 17.94 -30.50 -10.22
N ASP A 175 18.55 -30.38 -11.40
CA ASP A 175 19.99 -30.48 -11.67
C ASP A 175 20.47 -29.32 -12.57
N GLU A 176 20.32 -28.06 -12.16
CA GLU A 176 20.76 -26.90 -12.97
C GLU A 176 22.25 -26.98 -13.36
N GLN A 177 23.09 -27.64 -12.57
CA GLN A 177 24.52 -27.82 -12.80
C GLN A 177 24.83 -28.67 -14.04
N LYS A 178 23.95 -29.60 -14.45
CA LYS A 178 24.11 -30.38 -15.69
C LYS A 178 24.03 -29.53 -16.97
N PHE A 179 23.52 -28.30 -16.84
CA PHE A 179 23.40 -27.31 -17.90
C PHE A 179 24.38 -26.13 -17.71
N ALA A 180 25.52 -26.36 -17.05
CA ALA A 180 26.56 -25.33 -16.84
C ALA A 180 27.11 -24.79 -18.16
N ASP A 181 27.45 -25.69 -19.08
CA ASP A 181 28.01 -25.36 -20.40
C ASP A 181 26.90 -25.01 -21.43
N PHE A 182 25.63 -25.05 -21.02
CA PHE A 182 24.45 -24.91 -21.88
C PHE A 182 23.44 -23.88 -21.30
N PRO A 183 23.79 -22.58 -21.26
CA PRO A 183 22.99 -21.56 -20.60
C PRO A 183 21.58 -21.40 -21.18
N GLU A 184 21.41 -21.56 -22.49
CA GLU A 184 20.10 -21.55 -23.16
C GLU A 184 19.19 -22.70 -22.67
N LEU A 185 19.72 -23.93 -22.63
CA LEU A 185 18.98 -25.09 -22.13
C LEU A 185 18.63 -24.96 -20.64
N ARG A 186 19.51 -24.34 -19.83
CA ARG A 186 19.19 -23.99 -18.43
C ARG A 186 18.04 -22.99 -18.36
N ALA A 187 18.09 -21.92 -19.15
CA ALA A 187 17.08 -20.86 -19.15
C ALA A 187 15.70 -21.39 -19.56
N PHE A 188 15.59 -22.02 -20.73
CA PHE A 188 14.31 -22.58 -21.21
C PHE A 188 13.84 -23.78 -20.39
N GLY A 189 14.75 -24.59 -19.85
CA GLY A 189 14.38 -25.66 -18.92
C GLY A 189 13.75 -25.14 -17.63
N ASN A 190 14.25 -24.03 -17.08
CA ASN A 190 13.61 -23.34 -15.95
C ASN A 190 12.24 -22.75 -16.32
N VAL A 191 12.08 -22.18 -17.52
CA VAL A 191 10.78 -21.72 -18.02
C VAL A 191 9.79 -22.90 -18.12
N MET A 192 10.20 -24.03 -18.69
CA MET A 192 9.36 -25.24 -18.80
C MET A 192 8.97 -25.80 -17.42
N LYS A 193 9.89 -25.83 -16.45
CA LYS A 193 9.60 -26.28 -15.08
C LYS A 193 8.63 -25.34 -14.36
N ARG A 194 8.78 -24.02 -14.49
CA ARG A 194 7.81 -23.03 -13.96
C ARG A 194 6.45 -23.19 -14.62
N ALA A 195 6.39 -23.34 -15.94
CA ALA A 195 5.15 -23.59 -16.68
C ALA A 195 4.45 -24.89 -16.26
N GLN A 196 5.20 -25.97 -15.98
CA GLN A 196 4.66 -27.22 -15.42
C GLN A 196 4.03 -27.00 -14.03
N CYS A 197 4.70 -26.25 -13.15
CA CYS A 197 4.17 -25.88 -11.84
C CYS A 197 2.86 -25.07 -11.98
N LEU A 198 2.85 -24.05 -12.85
CA LEU A 198 1.68 -23.20 -13.10
C LEU A 198 0.51 -23.99 -13.66
N LYS A 199 0.75 -24.89 -14.63
CA LYS A 199 -0.29 -25.79 -15.17
C LYS A 199 -0.95 -26.62 -14.07
N ARG A 200 -0.16 -27.21 -13.16
CA ARG A 200 -0.68 -27.98 -12.02
C ARG A 200 -1.41 -27.11 -11.00
N CYS A 201 -0.92 -25.90 -10.74
CA CYS A 201 -1.55 -24.97 -9.80
C CYS A 201 -2.90 -24.44 -10.32
N LYS A 202 -2.93 -23.93 -11.56
CA LYS A 202 -4.14 -23.35 -12.17
C LYS A 202 -5.27 -24.40 -12.28
N GLN A 203 -4.96 -25.66 -12.58
CA GLN A 203 -5.93 -26.78 -12.56
C GLN A 203 -6.67 -26.97 -11.22
N GLY A 204 -6.06 -26.59 -10.09
CA GLY A 204 -6.66 -26.74 -8.76
C GLY A 204 -7.78 -25.73 -8.47
N LEU A 205 -7.71 -24.51 -9.02
CA LEU A 205 -8.48 -23.35 -8.56
C LEU A 205 -9.78 -23.14 -9.36
N PRO A 206 -10.85 -22.56 -8.76
CA PRO A 206 -12.12 -22.35 -9.46
C PRO A 206 -12.05 -21.35 -10.62
N ALA A 207 -11.20 -20.32 -10.53
CA ALA A 207 -11.07 -19.27 -11.53
C ALA A 207 -10.77 -19.84 -12.94
N PHE A 208 -9.76 -20.71 -13.03
CA PHE A 208 -9.28 -21.29 -14.30
C PHE A 208 -10.13 -22.48 -14.78
N ARG A 209 -11.34 -22.65 -14.24
CA ARG A 209 -12.39 -23.54 -14.78
C ARG A 209 -13.41 -22.79 -15.64
N GLN A 210 -13.36 -21.46 -15.62
CA GLN A 210 -14.15 -20.59 -16.48
C GLN A 210 -13.36 -20.22 -17.74
N THR A 211 -14.06 -19.77 -18.78
CA THR A 211 -13.42 -19.09 -19.91
C THR A 211 -12.69 -17.84 -19.39
N LEU A 212 -11.44 -17.66 -19.82
CA LEU A 212 -10.66 -16.47 -19.50
C LEU A 212 -11.28 -15.23 -20.20
N PRO A 213 -11.31 -14.06 -19.55
CA PRO A 213 -11.79 -12.83 -20.15
C PRO A 213 -10.80 -12.31 -21.21
N SER A 214 -11.32 -11.61 -22.20
CA SER A 214 -10.54 -10.81 -23.15
C SER A 214 -9.66 -9.76 -22.45
N ARG A 215 -8.54 -9.43 -23.10
CA ARG A 215 -7.60 -8.40 -22.64
C ARG A 215 -8.28 -7.06 -22.33
N ASP A 216 -9.21 -6.66 -23.19
CA ASP A 216 -9.89 -5.35 -23.07
C ASP A 216 -10.87 -5.34 -21.89
N THR A 217 -11.52 -6.48 -21.60
CA THR A 217 -12.30 -6.65 -20.34
C THR A 217 -11.39 -6.51 -19.11
N LEU A 218 -10.18 -7.08 -19.13
CA LEU A 218 -9.23 -6.90 -18.02
C LEU A 218 -8.76 -5.44 -17.89
N GLU A 219 -8.56 -4.73 -19.01
CA GLU A 219 -8.17 -3.32 -19.02
C GLU A 219 -9.28 -2.39 -18.48
N GLU A 220 -10.56 -2.65 -18.77
CA GLU A 220 -11.68 -1.92 -18.15
C GLU A 220 -11.72 -2.08 -16.61
N PHE A 221 -11.45 -3.29 -16.10
CA PHE A 221 -11.41 -3.55 -14.67
C PHE A 221 -10.15 -2.95 -14.00
N GLU A 222 -8.98 -3.04 -14.65
CA GLU A 222 -7.77 -2.31 -14.22
C GLU A 222 -8.03 -0.79 -14.16
N ARG A 223 -8.81 -0.24 -15.11
CA ARG A 223 -9.22 1.19 -15.13
C ARG A 223 -10.42 1.53 -14.26
N ARG A 224 -10.95 0.61 -13.45
CA ARG A 224 -12.12 0.82 -12.58
C ARG A 224 -13.43 1.22 -13.31
N GLU A 225 -13.54 1.02 -14.63
CA GLU A 225 -14.76 1.35 -15.41
C GLU A 225 -16.07 0.75 -14.86
N PRO A 226 -16.11 -0.49 -14.30
CA PRO A 226 -17.35 -1.02 -13.72
C PRO A 226 -18.00 -0.11 -12.66
N TYR A 227 -17.21 0.70 -11.93
CA TYR A 227 -17.72 1.64 -10.94
C TYR A 227 -18.51 2.82 -11.55
N ARG A 228 -18.22 3.18 -12.81
CA ARG A 228 -18.91 4.22 -13.58
C ARG A 228 -20.38 3.88 -13.86
N TYR A 229 -20.63 2.63 -14.26
CA TYR A 229 -21.97 2.08 -14.44
C TYR A 229 -22.65 1.84 -13.10
N LEU A 230 -21.90 1.28 -12.14
CA LEU A 230 -22.41 0.88 -10.84
C LEU A 230 -22.92 2.06 -10.00
N GLN A 231 -22.24 3.22 -10.03
CA GLN A 231 -22.68 4.39 -9.26
C GLN A 231 -24.05 4.92 -9.74
N TYR A 232 -24.28 4.96 -11.05
CA TYR A 232 -25.55 5.39 -11.61
C TYR A 232 -26.67 4.36 -11.37
N ALA A 233 -26.36 3.07 -11.48
CA ALA A 233 -27.29 2.00 -11.13
C ALA A 233 -27.70 2.06 -9.65
N TYR A 234 -26.74 2.27 -8.72
CA TYR A 234 -27.06 2.50 -7.31
C TYR A 234 -27.92 3.73 -7.08
N PHE A 235 -27.63 4.85 -7.74
CA PHE A 235 -28.43 6.07 -7.63
C PHE A 235 -29.87 5.83 -8.10
N LYS A 236 -30.06 5.19 -9.26
CA LYS A 236 -31.38 4.81 -9.80
C LYS A 236 -32.11 3.76 -8.95
N SER A 237 -31.36 2.91 -8.22
CA SER A 237 -31.88 2.00 -7.18
C SER A 237 -32.05 2.65 -5.78
N ASN A 238 -31.99 3.99 -5.68
CA ASN A 238 -32.13 4.76 -4.43
C ASN A 238 -31.12 4.38 -3.32
N ASN A 239 -29.93 3.88 -3.68
CA ASN A 239 -28.84 3.55 -2.77
C ASN A 239 -27.73 4.59 -2.85
N LEU A 240 -28.01 5.81 -2.37
CA LEU A 240 -27.08 6.95 -2.43
C LEU A 240 -25.72 6.61 -1.79
N ALA A 241 -25.69 5.90 -0.66
CA ALA A 241 -24.45 5.57 0.03
C ALA A 241 -23.47 4.76 -0.83
N LYS A 242 -23.95 3.69 -1.47
CA LYS A 242 -23.13 2.93 -2.41
C LYS A 242 -22.83 3.72 -3.70
N ALA A 243 -23.74 4.59 -4.16
CA ALA A 243 -23.49 5.45 -5.32
C ALA A 243 -22.32 6.42 -5.09
N VAL A 244 -22.27 7.10 -3.93
CA VAL A 244 -21.14 7.97 -3.54
C VAL A 244 -19.83 7.19 -3.49
N SER A 245 -19.83 6.01 -2.86
CA SER A 245 -18.62 5.20 -2.74
C SER A 245 -18.11 4.73 -4.11
N ALA A 246 -19.01 4.33 -5.02
CA ALA A 246 -18.63 3.92 -6.37
C ALA A 246 -18.15 5.11 -7.23
N ALA A 247 -18.81 6.27 -7.17
CA ALA A 247 -18.36 7.48 -7.87
C ALA A 247 -17.00 7.98 -7.36
N HIS A 248 -16.76 7.89 -6.04
CA HIS A 248 -15.45 8.17 -5.43
C HIS A 248 -14.39 7.18 -5.93
N THR A 249 -14.68 5.88 -5.89
CA THR A 249 -13.79 4.80 -6.39
C THR A 249 -13.35 5.00 -7.84
N PHE A 250 -14.26 5.50 -8.70
CA PHE A 250 -13.94 5.82 -10.10
C PHE A 250 -13.05 7.07 -10.24
N LEU A 251 -13.42 8.18 -9.58
CA LEU A 251 -12.69 9.45 -9.66
C LEU A 251 -11.22 9.36 -9.23
N LEU A 252 -10.84 8.40 -8.37
CA LEU A 252 -9.45 8.16 -7.99
C LEU A 252 -8.55 7.65 -9.12
N LYS A 253 -9.12 7.17 -10.24
CA LYS A 253 -8.38 6.87 -11.48
C LYS A 253 -8.72 7.79 -12.66
N HIS A 254 -9.83 8.51 -12.58
CA HIS A 254 -10.28 9.43 -13.62
C HIS A 254 -10.61 10.79 -12.98
N PRO A 255 -9.60 11.51 -12.43
CA PRO A 255 -9.84 12.76 -11.70
C PRO A 255 -10.50 13.82 -12.59
N ASP A 256 -10.20 13.80 -13.89
CA ASP A 256 -10.66 14.77 -14.89
C ASP A 256 -12.01 14.40 -15.57
N ASP A 257 -12.70 13.31 -15.16
CA ASP A 257 -14.00 12.97 -15.76
C ASP A 257 -15.08 13.97 -15.35
N GLU A 258 -15.34 14.96 -16.22
CA GLU A 258 -16.32 16.01 -16.02
C GLU A 258 -17.72 15.50 -15.60
N MET A 259 -18.14 14.33 -16.10
CA MET A 259 -19.47 13.80 -15.83
C MET A 259 -19.55 13.26 -14.40
N MET A 260 -18.53 12.53 -13.96
CA MET A 260 -18.43 12.01 -12.61
C MET A 260 -18.13 13.11 -11.60
N GLN A 261 -17.35 14.13 -11.96
CA GLN A 261 -17.19 15.34 -11.14
C GLN A 261 -18.54 16.01 -10.88
N LYS A 262 -19.38 16.19 -11.91
CA LYS A 262 -20.73 16.79 -11.79
C LYS A 262 -21.66 15.92 -10.94
N ASN A 263 -21.64 14.60 -11.13
CA ASN A 263 -22.40 13.65 -10.28
C ASN A 263 -21.94 13.72 -8.81
N MET A 264 -20.63 13.73 -8.56
CA MET A 264 -20.05 13.82 -7.22
C MET A 264 -20.34 15.15 -6.54
N ALA A 265 -20.32 16.27 -7.28
CA ALA A 265 -20.71 17.58 -6.77
C ALA A 265 -22.20 17.60 -6.36
N TYR A 266 -23.08 17.01 -7.17
CA TYR A 266 -24.48 16.81 -6.81
C TYR A 266 -24.61 15.93 -5.55
N TYR A 267 -23.91 14.80 -5.46
CA TYR A 267 -23.98 13.95 -4.27
C TYR A 267 -23.48 14.63 -3.00
N LYS A 268 -22.38 15.40 -3.07
CA LYS A 268 -21.88 16.20 -1.94
C LYS A 268 -22.85 17.28 -1.47
N SER A 269 -23.82 17.69 -2.29
CA SER A 269 -24.90 18.60 -1.87
C SER A 269 -25.98 17.93 -1.01
N LEU A 270 -25.98 16.59 -0.91
CA LEU A 270 -26.99 15.81 -0.18
C LEU A 270 -26.50 15.53 1.26
N PRO A 271 -27.34 15.75 2.30
CA PRO A 271 -26.94 15.53 3.69
C PRO A 271 -26.41 14.12 3.97
N GLY A 272 -25.27 14.04 4.67
CA GLY A 272 -24.63 12.78 5.07
C GLY A 272 -23.75 12.11 3.99
N ALA A 273 -23.71 12.62 2.76
CA ALA A 273 -22.94 12.00 1.67
C ALA A 273 -21.43 11.89 1.95
N GLU A 274 -20.86 12.80 2.77
CA GLU A 274 -19.44 12.79 3.14
C GLU A 274 -19.03 11.52 3.90
N GLU A 275 -19.93 10.92 4.70
CA GLU A 275 -19.69 9.65 5.41
C GLU A 275 -19.57 8.43 4.47
N HIS A 276 -19.82 8.64 3.18
CA HIS A 276 -19.85 7.63 2.13
C HIS A 276 -18.74 7.84 1.08
N LEU A 277 -17.85 8.83 1.26
CA LEU A 277 -16.64 9.02 0.47
C LEU A 277 -15.58 7.97 0.87
N LYS A 278 -15.70 6.77 0.28
CA LYS A 278 -14.84 5.61 0.56
C LYS A 278 -14.43 4.98 -0.77
N ASP A 279 -13.14 4.64 -0.91
CA ASP A 279 -12.69 3.80 -2.01
C ASP A 279 -13.05 2.33 -1.73
N LEU A 280 -13.73 1.70 -2.67
CA LEU A 280 -14.14 0.30 -2.64
C LEU A 280 -13.02 -0.67 -3.05
N GLU A 281 -11.87 -0.16 -3.52
CA GLU A 281 -10.66 -0.92 -3.84
C GLU A 281 -9.50 -0.72 -2.85
N THR A 282 -9.68 0.08 -1.77
CA THR A 282 -8.66 0.36 -0.73
C THR A 282 -7.91 -0.90 -0.29
N LYS A 283 -6.58 -0.85 -0.25
CA LYS A 283 -5.70 -1.92 0.26
C LYS A 283 -5.45 -1.76 1.77
N SER A 284 -5.15 -2.88 2.43
CA SER A 284 -4.96 -2.96 3.88
C SER A 284 -3.82 -2.08 4.41
N TYR A 285 -2.76 -1.86 3.65
CA TYR A 285 -1.66 -0.96 4.02
C TYR A 285 -2.07 0.52 4.01
N GLU A 286 -3.02 0.96 3.19
CA GLU A 286 -3.40 2.38 3.06
C GLU A 286 -4.02 2.89 4.37
N MET A 287 -4.91 2.09 4.96
CA MET A 287 -5.53 2.41 6.25
C MET A 287 -4.53 2.40 7.40
N LEU A 288 -3.49 1.56 7.33
CA LEU A 288 -2.39 1.54 8.30
C LEU A 288 -1.48 2.77 8.14
N PHE A 289 -1.15 3.16 6.90
CA PHE A 289 -0.42 4.37 6.58
C PHE A 289 -1.14 5.62 7.11
N VAL A 290 -2.41 5.83 6.73
CA VAL A 290 -3.20 7.00 7.19
C VAL A 290 -3.36 7.02 8.72
N ARG A 291 -3.50 5.86 9.37
CA ARG A 291 -3.55 5.78 10.85
C ARG A 291 -2.21 6.12 11.49
N SER A 292 -1.10 5.67 10.91
CA SER A 292 0.24 6.01 11.37
C SER A 292 0.53 7.51 11.22
N VAL A 293 0.22 8.12 10.08
CA VAL A 293 0.43 9.56 9.85
C VAL A 293 -0.41 10.39 10.83
N ARG A 294 -1.65 9.98 11.12
CA ARG A 294 -2.45 10.61 12.20
C ARG A 294 -1.83 10.45 13.58
N ALA A 295 -1.27 9.27 13.88
CA ALA A 295 -0.58 9.03 15.16
C ALA A 295 0.72 9.84 15.29
N TYR A 296 1.46 10.02 14.21
CA TYR A 296 2.67 10.87 14.13
C TYR A 296 2.33 12.33 14.48
N ASN A 297 1.31 12.90 13.84
CA ASN A 297 0.88 14.28 14.07
C ASN A 297 0.24 14.50 15.45
N GLY A 298 -0.16 13.44 16.15
CA GLY A 298 -0.62 13.46 17.53
C GLY A 298 0.47 13.14 18.57
N ASP A 299 1.76 13.27 18.22
CA ASP A 299 2.94 12.89 19.03
C ASP A 299 2.95 11.43 19.53
N ASN A 300 2.05 10.57 19.04
CA ASN A 300 1.96 9.16 19.40
C ASN A 300 2.88 8.33 18.50
N PHE A 301 4.18 8.60 18.61
CA PHE A 301 5.24 7.93 17.85
C PHE A 301 5.22 6.40 18.01
N ARG A 302 4.75 5.89 19.15
CA ARG A 302 4.66 4.44 19.38
C ARG A 302 3.59 3.77 18.50
N THR A 303 2.42 4.39 18.35
CA THR A 303 1.40 3.91 17.40
C THR A 303 1.81 4.19 15.95
N SER A 304 2.46 5.32 15.68
CA SER A 304 3.00 5.60 14.34
C SER A 304 3.99 4.53 13.87
N VAL A 305 4.97 4.15 14.70
CA VAL A 305 5.88 3.03 14.41
C VAL A 305 5.12 1.73 14.20
N SER A 306 4.24 1.34 15.15
CA SER A 306 3.55 0.04 15.03
C SER A 306 2.68 -0.06 13.78
N ASP A 307 2.08 1.04 13.36
CA ASP A 307 1.20 1.08 12.19
C ASP A 307 1.99 1.20 10.87
N MET A 308 3.10 1.94 10.86
CA MET A 308 3.92 2.12 9.65
C MET A 308 4.77 0.87 9.32
N GLU A 309 5.30 0.16 10.33
CA GLU A 309 5.96 -1.14 10.10
C GLU A 309 4.97 -2.18 9.54
N LEU A 310 3.70 -2.13 9.98
CA LEU A 310 2.65 -2.98 9.42
C LEU A 310 2.27 -2.56 7.99
N ALA A 311 2.17 -1.25 7.72
CA ALA A 311 1.87 -0.70 6.39
C ALA A 311 2.95 -1.06 5.38
N LEU A 312 4.22 -0.80 5.70
CA LEU A 312 5.39 -1.05 4.85
C LEU A 312 5.50 -2.54 4.47
N ARG A 313 5.37 -3.43 5.46
CA ARG A 313 5.40 -4.89 5.24
C ARG A 313 4.24 -5.38 4.37
N ASP A 314 3.05 -4.83 4.57
CA ASP A 314 1.85 -5.22 3.82
C ASP A 314 1.82 -4.62 2.40
N PHE A 315 2.36 -3.41 2.22
CA PHE A 315 2.63 -2.84 0.90
C PHE A 315 3.56 -3.74 0.08
N PHE A 316 4.73 -4.14 0.62
CA PHE A 316 5.64 -5.02 -0.11
C PHE A 316 5.01 -6.37 -0.48
N LYS A 317 4.13 -6.92 0.38
CA LYS A 317 3.34 -8.12 0.07
C LYS A 317 2.39 -7.87 -1.11
N VAL A 318 1.59 -6.79 -1.08
CA VAL A 318 0.63 -6.48 -2.16
C VAL A 318 1.36 -6.12 -3.47
N TYR A 319 2.56 -5.54 -3.38
CA TYR A 319 3.43 -5.30 -4.53
C TYR A 319 3.93 -6.60 -5.17
N ASP A 320 4.44 -7.55 -4.38
CA ASP A 320 4.83 -8.88 -4.89
C ASP A 320 3.61 -9.63 -5.49
N GLU A 321 2.42 -9.47 -4.91
CA GLU A 321 1.15 -10.00 -5.45
C GLU A 321 0.79 -9.34 -6.79
N CYS A 322 0.98 -8.02 -6.95
CA CYS A 322 0.79 -7.29 -8.22
C CYS A 322 1.77 -7.75 -9.31
N LEU A 323 3.05 -7.89 -8.97
CA LEU A 323 4.08 -8.40 -9.88
C LEU A 323 3.77 -9.83 -10.35
N ALA A 324 3.25 -10.67 -9.46
CA ALA A 324 2.85 -12.04 -9.77
C ALA A 324 1.57 -12.09 -10.61
N ALA A 325 0.58 -11.24 -10.34
CA ALA A 325 -0.64 -11.16 -11.15
C ALA A 325 -0.40 -10.55 -12.56
N SER A 326 0.72 -9.86 -12.78
CA SER A 326 1.10 -9.32 -14.10
C SER A 326 1.51 -10.38 -15.14
N GLU A 327 1.72 -11.63 -14.69
CA GLU A 327 2.03 -12.82 -15.50
C GLU A 327 0.75 -13.62 -15.83
N GLY A 328 -0.30 -12.92 -16.27
CA GLY A 328 -1.56 -13.50 -16.74
C GLY A 328 -1.50 -14.07 -18.16
N PRO A 329 -2.61 -14.65 -18.68
CA PRO A 329 -2.73 -15.07 -20.07
C PRO A 329 -2.68 -13.88 -21.04
N ARG A 330 -2.22 -14.11 -22.27
CA ARG A 330 -2.06 -13.09 -23.32
C ARG A 330 -2.37 -13.69 -24.69
N ASP A 331 -2.79 -12.83 -25.61
CA ASP A 331 -3.10 -13.19 -27.00
C ASP A 331 -1.83 -13.11 -27.85
N VAL A 332 -1.51 -14.17 -28.60
CA VAL A 332 -0.42 -14.16 -29.59
C VAL A 332 -0.95 -13.48 -30.85
N LYS A 333 -0.56 -12.22 -31.10
CA LYS A 333 -1.11 -11.42 -32.20
C LYS A 333 -0.31 -11.51 -33.50
N ASP A 334 1.02 -11.59 -33.39
CA ASP A 334 1.93 -11.42 -34.52
C ASP A 334 2.64 -12.73 -34.90
N PHE A 335 2.95 -12.89 -36.19
CA PHE A 335 3.89 -13.91 -36.65
C PHE A 335 5.31 -13.31 -36.63
N LYS A 336 6.10 -13.70 -35.64
CA LYS A 336 7.46 -13.22 -35.38
C LYS A 336 8.40 -14.39 -35.11
N ASP A 337 9.70 -14.20 -35.37
CA ASP A 337 10.73 -15.17 -35.03
C ASP A 337 10.77 -15.47 -33.52
N PHE A 338 11.31 -16.64 -33.17
CA PHE A 338 11.26 -17.21 -31.82
C PHE A 338 11.72 -16.24 -30.72
N TYR A 339 12.90 -15.64 -30.87
CA TYR A 339 13.47 -14.74 -29.86
C TYR A 339 12.74 -13.38 -29.77
N PRO A 340 12.46 -12.65 -30.87
CA PRO A 340 11.59 -11.47 -30.84
C PRO A 340 10.21 -11.76 -30.22
N SER A 341 9.57 -12.87 -30.58
CA SER A 341 8.28 -13.27 -30.01
C SER A 341 8.36 -13.45 -28.48
N ILE A 342 9.40 -14.13 -27.97
CA ILE A 342 9.62 -14.27 -26.52
C ILE A 342 9.89 -12.92 -25.85
N ALA A 343 10.65 -12.04 -26.50
CA ALA A 343 10.94 -10.71 -25.98
C ALA A 343 9.65 -9.90 -25.83
N ASP A 344 8.81 -9.80 -26.87
CA ASP A 344 7.56 -9.04 -26.86
C ASP A 344 6.60 -9.49 -25.74
N HIS A 345 6.38 -10.81 -25.62
CA HIS A 345 5.54 -11.37 -24.56
C HIS A 345 6.07 -11.03 -23.16
N TYR A 346 7.39 -10.90 -22.99
CA TYR A 346 8.00 -10.51 -21.73
C TYR A 346 8.00 -8.98 -21.52
N ILE A 347 8.10 -8.19 -22.58
CA ILE A 347 7.97 -6.73 -22.55
C ILE A 347 6.57 -6.34 -22.09
N GLU A 348 5.50 -6.91 -22.63
CA GLU A 348 4.14 -6.60 -22.15
C GLU A 348 3.89 -7.03 -20.68
N VAL A 349 4.62 -8.03 -20.18
CA VAL A 349 4.63 -8.44 -18.77
C VAL A 349 5.39 -7.42 -17.93
N LEU A 350 6.53 -6.94 -18.44
CA LEU A 350 7.37 -5.97 -17.78
C LEU A 350 6.68 -4.60 -17.67
N GLU A 351 5.94 -4.17 -18.70
CA GLU A 351 5.12 -2.96 -18.68
C GLU A 351 4.04 -2.98 -17.60
N ARG A 352 3.36 -4.11 -17.38
CA ARG A 352 2.42 -4.23 -16.26
C ARG A 352 3.15 -4.24 -14.90
N LYS A 353 4.34 -4.86 -14.84
CA LYS A 353 5.15 -4.92 -13.61
C LYS A 353 5.68 -3.57 -13.15
N VAL A 354 6.21 -2.73 -14.04
CA VAL A 354 6.72 -1.39 -13.64
C VAL A 354 5.61 -0.45 -13.14
N ARG A 355 4.37 -0.62 -13.64
CA ARG A 355 3.22 0.15 -13.15
C ARG A 355 2.75 -0.28 -11.75
N CYS A 356 3.23 -1.39 -11.18
CA CYS A 356 2.77 -1.85 -9.86
C CYS A 356 3.07 -0.88 -8.70
N GLU A 357 4.06 0.02 -8.82
CA GLU A 357 4.28 1.06 -7.80
C GLU A 357 3.24 2.20 -7.93
N GLU A 358 3.04 2.70 -9.14
CA GLU A 358 2.03 3.72 -9.48
C GLU A 358 0.60 3.24 -9.11
N GLU A 359 0.24 2.03 -9.52
CA GLU A 359 -1.05 1.37 -9.26
C GLU A 359 -1.33 1.07 -7.78
N LEU A 360 -0.29 1.09 -6.92
CA LEU A 360 -0.37 0.86 -5.48
C LEU A 360 0.03 2.10 -4.66
N THR A 361 0.20 3.25 -5.29
CA THR A 361 0.46 4.51 -4.57
C THR A 361 -0.88 5.09 -4.11
N PRO A 362 -1.09 5.31 -2.79
CA PRO A 362 -2.37 5.78 -2.29
C PRO A 362 -2.65 7.24 -2.67
N VAL A 363 -3.94 7.54 -2.82
CA VAL A 363 -4.44 8.91 -3.02
C VAL A 363 -5.05 9.40 -1.71
N VAL A 364 -4.34 10.29 -1.02
CA VAL A 364 -4.75 10.83 0.28
C VAL A 364 -5.41 12.19 0.06
N GLY A 365 -6.69 12.31 0.41
CA GLY A 365 -7.45 13.56 0.29
C GLY A 365 -7.58 14.14 -1.12
N GLY A 366 -7.36 13.32 -2.16
CA GLY A 366 -7.42 13.72 -3.58
C GLY A 366 -6.07 13.90 -4.27
N PHE A 367 -4.94 13.71 -3.55
CA PHE A 367 -3.59 13.87 -4.08
C PHE A 367 -2.78 12.57 -3.92
N VAL A 368 -1.93 12.24 -4.90
CA VAL A 368 -1.08 11.04 -4.92
C VAL A 368 0.08 11.21 -3.94
N VAL A 369 0.42 10.20 -3.12
CA VAL A 369 1.57 10.31 -2.19
C VAL A 369 2.89 10.15 -2.95
N GLU A 370 3.75 11.17 -2.93
CA GLU A 370 5.05 11.09 -3.62
C GLU A 370 6.02 10.12 -2.93
N LYS A 371 6.83 9.45 -3.76
CA LYS A 371 7.92 8.55 -3.35
C LYS A 371 7.49 7.61 -2.22
N PHE A 372 6.32 6.96 -2.36
CA PHE A 372 5.55 6.39 -1.25
C PHE A 372 6.37 5.52 -0.29
N VAL A 373 7.25 4.66 -0.81
CA VAL A 373 8.14 3.82 0.00
C VAL A 373 9.15 4.64 0.82
N ALA A 374 9.76 5.67 0.21
CA ALA A 374 10.62 6.62 0.92
C ALA A 374 9.81 7.38 2.00
N THR A 375 8.63 7.88 1.66
CA THR A 375 7.73 8.57 2.60
C THR A 375 7.43 7.70 3.83
N MET A 376 7.18 6.40 3.68
CA MET A 376 7.05 5.47 4.82
C MET A 376 8.33 5.39 5.69
N TYR A 377 9.51 5.34 5.07
CA TYR A 377 10.79 5.35 5.79
C TYR A 377 11.09 6.67 6.51
N HIS A 378 10.67 7.83 5.98
CA HIS A 378 10.76 9.12 6.66
C HIS A 378 9.97 9.14 7.97
N TYR A 379 8.71 8.68 7.92
CA TYR A 379 7.86 8.59 9.11
C TYR A 379 8.46 7.64 10.17
N LEU A 380 8.97 6.47 9.77
CA LEU A 380 9.66 5.53 10.67
C LEU A 380 10.91 6.15 11.30
N GLN A 381 11.79 6.74 10.48
CA GLN A 381 13.04 7.37 10.92
C GLN A 381 12.82 8.34 12.09
N PHE A 382 11.86 9.25 11.96
CA PHE A 382 11.63 10.28 12.95
C PHE A 382 10.86 9.75 14.17
N ALA A 383 9.90 8.85 13.97
CA ALA A 383 9.16 8.26 15.08
C ALA A 383 10.08 7.39 15.97
N TYR A 384 10.99 6.62 15.37
CA TYR A 384 12.05 5.91 16.10
C TYR A 384 13.02 6.86 16.81
N TYR A 385 13.45 7.95 16.15
CA TYR A 385 14.30 8.99 16.76
C TYR A 385 13.64 9.61 18.00
N LYS A 386 12.35 9.98 17.93
CA LYS A 386 11.57 10.52 19.06
C LYS A 386 11.43 9.51 20.21
N LEU A 387 11.37 8.21 19.90
CA LEU A 387 11.39 7.11 20.87
C LEU A 387 12.81 6.77 21.38
N LYS A 388 13.86 7.42 20.86
CA LYS A 388 15.29 7.17 21.13
C LYS A 388 15.80 5.79 20.67
N ASP A 389 15.07 5.13 19.78
CA ASP A 389 15.46 3.86 19.18
C ASP A 389 16.31 4.10 17.92
N LEU A 390 17.54 4.51 18.15
CA LEU A 390 18.46 4.89 17.08
C LEU A 390 18.87 3.68 16.21
N LYS A 391 18.87 2.47 16.77
CA LYS A 391 19.14 1.22 16.05
C LYS A 391 18.11 0.94 14.97
N ASN A 392 16.87 1.40 15.12
CA ASN A 392 15.87 1.35 14.04
C ASN A 392 15.78 2.66 13.23
N ALA A 393 16.04 3.82 13.83
CA ALA A 393 15.99 5.12 13.13
C ALA A 393 17.03 5.25 12.00
N VAL A 394 18.28 4.81 12.23
CA VAL A 394 19.38 5.01 11.27
C VAL A 394 19.24 4.12 10.03
N PRO A 395 18.87 2.82 10.12
CA PRO A 395 18.55 2.03 8.92
C PRO A 395 17.36 2.58 8.13
N CYS A 396 16.36 3.21 8.78
CA CYS A 396 15.29 3.91 8.06
C CYS A 396 15.79 5.15 7.32
N ALA A 397 16.70 5.94 7.91
CA ALA A 397 17.34 7.07 7.23
C ALA A 397 18.16 6.61 6.01
N ALA A 398 18.93 5.53 6.14
CA ALA A 398 19.67 4.93 5.03
C ALA A 398 18.73 4.37 3.94
N SER A 399 17.61 3.76 4.34
CA SER A 399 16.57 3.25 3.41
C SER A 399 15.87 4.37 2.65
N TYR A 400 15.66 5.55 3.26
CA TYR A 400 15.15 6.72 2.56
C TYR A 400 16.12 7.22 1.49
N VAL A 401 17.40 7.42 1.85
CA VAL A 401 18.44 7.94 0.94
C VAL A 401 18.73 6.98 -0.23
N LEU A 402 18.41 5.69 -0.10
CA LEU A 402 18.43 4.74 -1.22
C LEU A 402 17.39 5.07 -2.31
N PHE A 403 16.21 5.57 -1.93
CA PHE A 403 15.15 5.95 -2.86
C PHE A 403 15.23 7.41 -3.31
N ASP A 404 15.69 8.31 -2.44
CA ASP A 404 15.78 9.74 -2.70
C ASP A 404 17.16 10.32 -2.32
N PRO A 405 18.23 9.97 -3.06
CA PRO A 405 19.59 10.39 -2.73
C PRO A 405 19.83 11.91 -2.87
N ALA A 406 18.91 12.62 -3.53
CA ALA A 406 18.96 14.08 -3.71
C ALA A 406 18.39 14.89 -2.53
N ASP A 407 17.75 14.23 -1.55
CA ASP A 407 17.16 14.91 -0.40
C ASP A 407 18.23 15.41 0.59
N GLU A 408 18.49 16.72 0.59
CA GLU A 408 19.47 17.32 1.51
C GLU A 408 19.07 17.18 2.99
N VAL A 409 17.77 17.15 3.33
CA VAL A 409 17.29 17.06 4.71
C VAL A 409 17.60 15.68 5.30
N MET A 410 17.31 14.60 4.57
CA MET A 410 17.63 13.25 5.02
C MET A 410 19.14 12.96 4.94
N ASN A 411 19.86 13.49 3.95
CA ASN A 411 21.33 13.41 3.93
C ASN A 411 21.95 14.11 5.16
N ASN A 412 21.44 15.29 5.56
CA ASN A 412 21.85 15.96 6.80
C ASN A 412 21.50 15.14 8.06
N ASN A 413 20.34 14.49 8.11
CA ASN A 413 19.99 13.56 9.19
C ASN A 413 20.97 12.38 9.29
N VAL A 414 21.34 11.76 8.15
CA VAL A 414 22.36 10.69 8.12
C VAL A 414 23.72 11.20 8.58
N ALA A 415 24.13 12.41 8.17
CA ALA A 415 25.37 13.03 8.62
C ALA A 415 25.37 13.31 10.15
N TYR A 416 24.24 13.75 10.70
CA TYR A 416 24.04 13.95 12.13
C TYR A 416 24.17 12.65 12.93
N TYR A 417 23.54 11.56 12.47
CA TYR A 417 23.74 10.22 13.07
C TYR A 417 25.19 9.75 12.98
N LYS A 418 25.89 9.98 11.86
CA LYS A 418 27.33 9.65 11.70
C LYS A 418 28.22 10.45 12.65
N TYR A 419 27.92 11.73 12.89
CA TYR A 419 28.67 12.58 13.82
C TYR A 419 28.55 12.11 15.27
N HIS A 420 27.34 11.72 15.70
CA HIS A 420 27.10 11.25 17.07
C HIS A 420 27.30 9.73 17.27
N LYS A 421 27.73 9.01 16.23
CA LYS A 421 27.86 7.53 16.18
C LYS A 421 28.39 6.89 17.48
N THR A 422 29.56 7.33 17.95
CA THR A 422 30.21 6.80 19.16
C THR A 422 29.50 7.14 20.46
N GLN A 423 28.72 8.23 20.49
CA GLN A 423 27.92 8.63 21.67
C GLN A 423 26.63 7.81 21.81
N TRP A 424 26.19 7.17 20.72
CA TRP A 424 24.91 6.45 20.62
C TRP A 424 25.07 4.94 20.35
N ASP A 425 26.28 4.39 20.54
CA ASP A 425 26.62 2.98 20.37
C ASP A 425 26.26 2.42 18.96
N LEU A 426 26.37 3.28 17.94
CA LEU A 426 26.08 2.93 16.55
C LEU A 426 27.32 2.28 15.87
N THR A 427 27.10 1.23 15.08
CA THR A 427 28.11 0.52 14.27
C THR A 427 28.11 1.06 12.82
N GLU A 428 28.94 0.53 11.91
CA GLU A 428 28.75 0.80 10.47
C GLU A 428 27.51 0.09 9.91
N GLU A 429 27.12 -1.04 10.49
CA GLU A 429 25.99 -1.87 10.03
C GLU A 429 24.64 -1.14 10.21
N ASP A 430 24.52 -0.30 11.25
CA ASP A 430 23.33 0.54 11.47
C ASP A 430 23.11 1.59 10.35
N PHE A 431 24.12 1.88 9.53
CA PHE A 431 24.02 2.81 8.39
C PHE A 431 23.72 2.11 7.05
N LEU A 432 23.47 0.81 7.06
CA LEU A 432 23.02 0.07 5.87
C LEU A 432 21.50 0.24 5.70
N PRO A 433 21.00 0.43 4.47
CA PRO A 433 19.56 0.34 4.17
C PRO A 433 19.00 -1.03 4.57
N ARG A 434 17.73 -1.09 4.99
CA ARG A 434 17.08 -2.34 5.37
C ARG A 434 16.98 -3.30 4.18
N SER A 435 17.04 -4.61 4.43
CA SER A 435 17.17 -5.62 3.37
C SER A 435 15.95 -5.69 2.45
N GLU A 436 14.75 -5.39 2.97
CA GLU A 436 13.52 -5.25 2.18
C GLU A 436 13.54 -4.02 1.26
N ALA A 437 14.12 -2.89 1.71
CA ALA A 437 14.33 -1.72 0.86
C ALA A 437 15.32 -2.02 -0.27
N VAL A 438 16.45 -2.67 0.04
CA VAL A 438 17.47 -3.07 -0.95
C VAL A 438 16.88 -4.04 -1.98
N ARG A 439 16.09 -5.02 -1.54
CA ARG A 439 15.38 -5.93 -2.47
C ARG A 439 14.46 -5.14 -3.40
N TYR A 440 13.61 -4.29 -2.83
CA TYR A 440 12.62 -3.52 -3.59
C TYR A 440 13.30 -2.60 -4.61
N TYR A 441 14.25 -1.78 -4.18
CA TYR A 441 15.02 -0.87 -5.02
C TYR A 441 15.73 -1.58 -6.17
N ASN A 442 16.42 -2.69 -5.90
CA ASN A 442 17.11 -3.45 -6.95
C ASN A 442 16.11 -4.05 -7.94
N GLN A 443 14.94 -4.51 -7.46
CA GLN A 443 13.92 -5.16 -8.27
C GLN A 443 13.20 -4.14 -9.18
N THR A 444 12.80 -2.97 -8.69
CA THR A 444 12.23 -1.89 -9.51
C THR A 444 13.26 -1.33 -10.50
N THR A 445 14.48 -1.04 -10.04
CA THR A 445 15.56 -0.50 -10.89
C THR A 445 15.87 -1.43 -12.07
N LEU A 446 16.05 -2.73 -11.83
CA LEU A 446 16.33 -3.70 -12.90
C LEU A 446 15.13 -3.89 -13.85
N GLN A 447 13.91 -3.79 -13.35
CA GLN A 447 12.71 -3.86 -14.20
C GLN A 447 12.60 -2.64 -15.13
N LEU A 448 12.85 -1.43 -14.60
CA LEU A 448 12.85 -0.19 -15.37
C LEU A 448 13.98 -0.15 -16.41
N GLN A 449 15.21 -0.52 -16.04
CA GLN A 449 16.35 -0.59 -16.96
C GLN A 449 16.11 -1.56 -18.13
N MET A 450 15.50 -2.72 -17.85
CA MET A 450 15.18 -3.72 -18.86
C MET A 450 14.04 -3.30 -19.79
N LEU A 451 13.08 -2.50 -19.31
CA LEU A 451 12.03 -1.91 -20.13
C LEU A 451 12.53 -0.73 -20.97
N GLU A 452 13.45 0.06 -20.42
CA GLU A 452 14.12 1.11 -21.18
C GLU A 452 15.01 0.53 -22.28
N PHE A 453 15.70 -0.60 -22.01
CA PHE A 453 16.45 -1.32 -23.03
C PHE A 453 15.54 -1.75 -24.19
N SER A 454 14.39 -2.40 -23.92
CA SER A 454 13.50 -2.83 -25.00
C SER A 454 12.91 -1.65 -25.78
N LYS A 455 12.45 -0.60 -25.09
CA LYS A 455 11.93 0.63 -25.74
C LYS A 455 12.95 1.37 -26.60
N ARG A 456 14.25 1.12 -26.42
CA ARG A 456 15.35 1.71 -27.21
C ARG A 456 15.94 0.76 -28.27
N ARG A 457 15.57 -0.52 -28.30
CA ARG A 457 16.27 -1.56 -29.10
C ARG A 457 15.39 -2.66 -29.71
N LEU A 458 14.12 -2.73 -29.32
CA LEU A 458 13.15 -3.76 -29.71
C LEU A 458 11.76 -3.17 -30.02
N ALA A 459 11.66 -1.84 -30.14
CA ALA A 459 10.48 -1.21 -30.72
C ALA A 459 10.42 -1.53 -32.23
N SER A 460 9.23 -1.49 -32.83
CA SER A 460 9.10 -1.55 -34.28
C SER A 460 9.61 -0.26 -34.91
N ASP A 461 10.50 -0.39 -35.90
CA ASP A 461 10.95 0.71 -36.75
C ASP A 461 9.85 1.05 -37.78
N ASP A 462 8.71 1.55 -37.28
CA ASP A 462 7.61 2.09 -38.10
C ASP A 462 7.99 3.44 -38.78
N GLU A 463 9.13 4.02 -38.37
CA GLU A 463 9.87 5.06 -39.09
C GLU A 463 11.09 4.37 -39.75
N GLY A 464 11.05 4.18 -41.06
CA GLY A 464 12.00 3.31 -41.77
C GLY A 464 13.39 3.90 -41.99
N GLU A 465 14.26 3.88 -40.97
CA GLU A 465 15.71 3.96 -41.18
C GLU A 465 16.20 2.66 -41.87
N VAL A 466 16.52 2.76 -43.16
CA VAL A 466 17.16 1.67 -43.90
C VAL A 466 18.57 1.50 -43.37
N VAL A 467 18.79 0.46 -42.57
CA VAL A 467 20.10 0.11 -42.02
C VAL A 467 20.97 -0.49 -43.13
N GLU A 468 21.69 0.37 -43.87
CA GLU A 468 22.71 -0.01 -44.86
C GLU A 468 23.88 -0.74 -44.18
N PHE A 469 23.74 -2.04 -43.90
CA PHE A 469 24.74 -2.82 -43.16
C PHE A 469 24.85 -4.31 -43.56
N ILE A 470 24.51 -4.66 -44.81
CA ILE A 470 24.94 -5.92 -45.44
C ILE A 470 25.38 -5.63 -46.90
N ASP A 471 26.56 -5.05 -47.06
CA ASP A 471 27.31 -5.01 -48.34
C ASP A 471 28.83 -5.07 -48.08
N GLU A 472 29.34 -4.34 -47.06
CA GLU A 472 30.77 -4.26 -46.68
C GLU A 472 31.41 -5.57 -46.13
N PHE A 473 30.78 -6.73 -46.37
CA PHE A 473 31.24 -8.05 -45.90
C PHE A 473 31.11 -9.18 -46.96
N LEU A 474 30.84 -8.85 -48.23
CA LEU A 474 30.73 -9.85 -49.32
C LEU A 474 31.76 -9.69 -50.46
N ASP A 475 32.55 -8.60 -50.47
CA ASP A 475 33.51 -8.27 -51.53
C ASP A 475 35.00 -8.56 -51.16
N GLU A 476 35.27 -9.66 -50.43
CA GLU A 476 36.65 -10.19 -50.21
C GLU A 476 36.80 -11.63 -50.76
N ASP A 477 36.71 -11.82 -52.08
CA ASP A 477 37.09 -13.07 -52.78
C ASP A 477 37.36 -12.83 -54.29
N ASP A 478 38.53 -12.28 -54.66
CA ASP A 478 39.09 -12.23 -56.04
C ASP A 478 40.63 -12.07 -56.05
#